data_AF-A0AAV4M3B3-F1
#
_entry.id   AF-A0AAV4M3B3-F1
#
_cell.length_a   1.000
_cell.length_b   1.000
_cell.length_c   1.000
_cell.angle_alpha   90.00
_cell.angle_beta   90.00
_cell.angle_gamma   90.00
#
_symmetry.space_group_name_H-M   'P 1'
#
loop_
_entity.id
_entity.type
_entity.pdbx_description
1 polymer ?
#
loop_
_entity_poly.entity_id
_entity_poly.type
_entity_poly.pdbx_seq_one_letter_code
_entity_poly.pdbx_strand_id
1 'polypeptide(L)'
;MGKKAGKQTTEIQDDVNVLVRQAISELRKQQPERPEAEALHKHLVEEVFERINEEIARKQPKNIIKFIIDFLCEHYPEHLHGFAKLWKADPELESSRMSVLQFFNHFHLPVDVACNFTDAGFDTLDTIMTLNKDSIAEIEEYSGAQWLPGHKVRIYAIFEDIKKNVEDFKREAQAQAPRLAM
;
A
#
# COMPACT_ATOMS: atom_id res chain seq x y z
N MET A 1 32.38 45.31 -42.34
CA MET A 1 31.44 44.26 -41.92
C MET A 1 32.21 43.15 -41.23
N GLY A 2 31.78 42.72 -40.05
CA GLY A 2 32.30 41.51 -39.38
C GLY A 2 32.72 41.72 -37.93
N LYS A 3 32.24 40.80 -37.07
CA LYS A 3 32.53 40.59 -35.63
C LYS A 3 31.53 41.20 -34.64
N LYS A 4 30.40 40.51 -34.41
CA LYS A 4 29.63 40.61 -33.15
C LYS A 4 28.76 39.39 -32.80
N ALA A 5 28.99 38.21 -33.38
CA ALA A 5 28.10 37.04 -33.20
C ALA A 5 28.67 35.90 -32.34
N GLY A 6 29.92 35.98 -31.86
CA GLY A 6 30.60 34.85 -31.19
C GLY A 6 30.74 34.95 -29.66
N LYS A 7 30.25 36.02 -29.03
CA LYS A 7 30.39 36.24 -27.57
C LYS A 7 29.13 35.87 -26.77
N GLN A 8 27.97 36.01 -27.40
CA GLN A 8 26.68 35.84 -26.74
C GLN A 8 26.33 34.35 -26.54
N THR A 9 26.81 33.47 -27.41
CA THR A 9 26.53 32.03 -27.35
C THR A 9 27.30 31.31 -26.24
N THR A 10 28.52 31.77 -25.92
CA THR A 10 29.34 31.22 -24.82
C THR A 10 28.84 31.65 -23.45
N GLU A 11 28.41 32.91 -23.29
CA GLU A 11 27.81 33.40 -22.02
C GLU A 11 26.52 32.65 -21.68
N ILE A 12 25.64 32.40 -22.67
CA ILE A 12 24.41 31.63 -22.45
C ILE A 12 24.70 30.17 -22.09
N GLN A 13 25.74 29.57 -22.69
CA GLN A 13 26.14 28.19 -22.39
C GLN A 13 26.70 28.05 -20.96
N ASP A 14 27.45 29.06 -20.50
CA ASP A 14 28.01 29.10 -19.15
C ASP A 14 26.93 29.33 -18.10
N ASP A 15 25.95 30.19 -18.36
CA ASP A 15 24.80 30.42 -17.47
C ASP A 15 23.93 29.16 -17.31
N VAL A 16 23.68 28.43 -18.40
CA VAL A 16 22.96 27.14 -18.36
C VAL A 16 23.74 26.11 -17.55
N ASN A 17 25.07 26.05 -17.70
CA ASN A 17 25.91 25.15 -16.91
C ASN A 17 25.91 25.50 -15.41
N VAL A 18 25.86 26.78 -15.06
CA VAL A 18 25.74 27.24 -13.66
C VAL A 18 24.37 26.84 -13.09
N LEU A 19 23.30 27.07 -13.84
CA LEU A 19 21.95 26.71 -13.40
C LEU A 19 21.79 25.20 -13.18
N VAL A 20 22.33 24.39 -14.11
CA VAL A 20 22.32 22.92 -13.99
C VAL A 20 23.09 22.47 -12.76
N ARG A 21 24.25 23.06 -12.47
CA ARG A 21 25.02 22.74 -11.25
C ARG A 21 24.28 23.12 -9.97
N GLN A 22 23.59 24.26 -9.95
CA GLN A 22 22.76 24.67 -8.82
C GLN A 22 21.56 23.75 -8.64
N ALA A 23 20.84 23.40 -9.71
CA ALA A 23 19.72 22.47 -9.67
C ALA A 23 20.16 21.08 -9.16
N ILE A 24 21.30 20.56 -9.63
CA ILE A 24 21.87 19.30 -9.14
C ILE A 24 22.25 19.41 -7.65
N SER A 25 22.81 20.54 -7.21
CA SER A 25 23.15 20.78 -5.81
C SER A 25 21.91 20.79 -4.91
N GLU A 26 20.83 21.42 -5.34
CA GLU A 26 19.57 21.47 -4.58
C GLU A 26 18.88 20.10 -4.55
N LEU A 27 18.88 19.35 -5.66
CA LEU A 27 18.37 17.97 -5.70
C LEU A 27 19.14 17.03 -4.77
N ARG A 28 20.45 17.25 -4.59
CA ARG A 28 21.27 16.49 -3.62
C ARG A 28 20.94 16.83 -2.17
N LYS A 29 20.61 18.09 -1.87
CA LYS A 29 20.16 18.51 -0.51
C LYS A 29 18.78 17.93 -0.16
N GLN A 30 17.97 17.60 -1.17
CA GLN A 30 16.64 17.02 -1.00
C GLN A 30 16.63 15.49 -1.01
N GLN A 31 17.76 14.82 -1.28
CA GLN A 31 17.83 13.38 -1.05
C GLN A 31 17.78 13.15 0.47
N PRO A 32 16.82 12.35 0.97
CA PRO A 32 16.85 11.95 2.37
C PRO A 32 18.19 11.28 2.63
N GLU A 33 18.93 11.76 3.63
CA GLU A 33 20.16 11.10 4.05
C GLU A 33 19.82 9.64 4.31
N ARG A 34 20.54 8.72 3.65
CA ARG A 34 20.46 7.31 4.01
C ARG A 34 20.81 7.25 5.49
N PRO A 35 19.97 6.64 6.34
CA PRO A 35 20.34 6.46 7.73
C PRO A 35 21.73 5.81 7.76
N GLU A 36 22.63 6.40 8.53
CA GLU A 36 23.99 5.91 8.71
C GLU A 36 23.88 4.41 9.07
N ALA A 37 24.51 3.55 8.28
CA ALA A 37 24.37 2.11 8.48
C ALA A 37 24.90 1.77 9.87
N GLU A 38 24.01 1.33 10.77
CA GLU A 38 24.38 0.89 12.11
C GLU A 38 25.46 -0.20 12.01
N ALA A 39 26.37 -0.21 12.98
CA ALA A 39 27.45 -1.19 13.00
C ALA A 39 26.88 -2.61 13.05
N LEU A 40 27.32 -3.48 12.13
CA LEU A 40 26.84 -4.86 12.08
C LEU A 40 27.31 -5.64 13.32
N HIS A 41 26.39 -5.99 14.19
CA HIS A 41 26.64 -6.86 15.33
C HIS A 41 26.71 -8.33 14.87
N LYS A 42 27.90 -8.78 14.45
CA LYS A 42 28.12 -10.14 13.91
C LYS A 42 27.60 -11.26 14.80
N HIS A 43 27.74 -11.15 16.12
CA HIS A 43 27.27 -12.14 17.08
C HIS A 43 25.74 -12.33 17.03
N LEU A 44 24.96 -11.23 16.91
CA LEU A 44 23.50 -11.31 16.80
C LEU A 44 23.08 -12.02 15.50
N VAL A 45 23.83 -11.80 14.42
CA VAL A 45 23.59 -12.51 13.16
C VAL A 45 23.80 -14.00 13.36
N GLU A 46 24.93 -14.39 13.94
CA GLU A 46 25.26 -15.79 14.20
C GLU A 46 24.20 -16.48 15.08
N GLU A 47 23.76 -15.83 16.17
CA GLU A 47 22.72 -16.34 17.07
C GLU A 47 21.38 -16.58 16.35
N VAL A 48 20.95 -15.64 15.50
CA VAL A 48 19.70 -15.79 14.73
C VAL A 48 19.79 -16.97 13.77
N PHE A 49 20.92 -17.13 13.07
CA PHE A 49 21.12 -18.24 12.15
C PHE A 49 21.21 -19.59 12.86
N GLU A 50 21.92 -19.66 13.99
CA GLU A 50 22.01 -20.87 14.81
C GLU A 50 20.62 -21.32 15.26
N ARG A 51 19.82 -20.40 15.78
CA ARG A 51 18.45 -20.67 16.22
C ARG A 51 17.54 -21.14 15.07
N ILE A 52 17.65 -20.53 13.89
CA ILE A 52 16.89 -20.98 12.69
C ILE A 52 17.32 -22.39 12.30
N ASN A 53 18.62 -22.69 12.31
CA ASN A 53 19.15 -24.00 11.93
C ASN A 53 18.71 -25.10 12.90
N GLU A 54 18.76 -24.84 14.21
CA GLU A 54 18.27 -25.77 15.24
C GLU A 54 16.80 -26.10 15.03
N GLU A 55 15.97 -25.09 14.75
CA GLU A 55 14.54 -25.27 14.54
C GLU A 55 14.22 -26.00 13.22
N ILE A 56 14.98 -25.76 12.15
CA ILE A 56 14.87 -26.54 10.91
C ILE A 56 15.25 -27.99 11.15
N ALA A 57 16.38 -28.24 11.85
CA ALA A 57 16.84 -29.58 12.16
C ALA A 57 15.82 -30.36 12.99
N ARG A 58 15.15 -29.67 13.93
CA ARG A 58 14.10 -30.24 14.78
C ARG A 58 12.80 -30.52 14.03
N LYS A 59 12.31 -29.58 13.23
CA LYS A 59 10.98 -29.66 12.60
C LYS A 59 10.98 -30.33 11.23
N GLN A 60 12.13 -30.43 10.56
CA GLN A 60 12.30 -31.01 9.22
C GLN A 60 11.22 -30.54 8.22
N PRO A 61 11.03 -29.22 8.04
CA PRO A 61 9.96 -28.68 7.21
C PRO A 61 10.18 -29.02 5.72
N LYS A 62 9.11 -29.42 5.03
CA LYS A 62 9.16 -29.68 3.57
C LYS A 62 9.48 -28.42 2.75
N ASN A 63 9.04 -27.26 3.21
CA ASN A 63 9.32 -25.98 2.59
C ASN A 63 10.09 -25.09 3.58
N ILE A 64 11.42 -25.08 3.42
CA ILE A 64 12.34 -24.34 4.29
C ILE A 64 12.09 -22.83 4.20
N ILE A 65 11.79 -22.29 3.02
CA ILE A 65 11.56 -20.84 2.85
C ILE A 65 10.31 -20.40 3.58
N LYS A 66 9.19 -21.11 3.40
CA LYS A 66 7.95 -20.85 4.14
C LYS A 66 8.20 -20.93 5.65
N PHE A 67 8.94 -21.95 6.08
CA PHE A 67 9.29 -22.13 7.48
C PHE A 67 10.10 -20.96 8.04
N ILE A 68 11.13 -20.48 7.34
CA ILE A 68 11.93 -19.33 7.79
C ILE A 68 11.04 -18.10 7.94
N ILE A 69 10.16 -17.84 6.98
CA ILE A 69 9.25 -16.69 7.05
C ILE A 69 8.27 -16.85 8.22
N ASP A 70 7.66 -18.03 8.39
CA ASP A 70 6.79 -18.35 9.52
C ASP A 70 7.50 -18.12 10.87
N PHE A 71 8.74 -18.62 10.98
CA PHE A 71 9.60 -18.48 12.15
C PHE A 71 9.91 -17.01 12.47
N LEU A 72 10.28 -16.21 11.45
CA LEU A 72 10.55 -14.79 11.63
C LEU A 72 9.28 -14.04 12.08
N CYS A 73 8.13 -14.36 11.48
CA CYS A 73 6.84 -13.78 11.83
C CYS A 73 6.33 -14.22 13.23
N GLU A 74 6.83 -15.31 13.77
CA GLU A 74 6.49 -15.81 15.11
C GLU A 74 7.40 -15.21 16.20
N HIS A 75 8.71 -15.13 15.94
CA HIS A 75 9.69 -14.76 16.97
C HIS A 75 10.16 -13.31 16.89
N TYR A 76 10.01 -12.64 15.75
CA TYR A 76 10.47 -11.26 15.54
C TYR A 76 9.39 -10.36 14.89
N PRO A 77 8.12 -10.40 15.33
CA PRO A 77 7.03 -9.67 14.66
C PRO A 77 7.20 -8.13 14.70
N GLU A 78 7.80 -7.59 15.75
CA GLU A 78 8.01 -6.14 15.92
C GLU A 78 9.03 -5.58 14.92
N HIS A 79 10.06 -6.38 14.59
CA HIS A 79 11.09 -6.03 13.61
C HIS A 79 10.59 -6.11 12.16
N LEU A 80 9.42 -6.70 11.94
CA LEU A 80 8.83 -6.89 10.62
C LEU A 80 7.81 -5.81 10.25
N HIS A 81 7.66 -4.77 11.08
CA HIS A 81 6.83 -3.58 10.79
C HIS A 81 5.43 -3.91 10.24
N GLY A 82 4.76 -4.93 10.80
CA GLY A 82 3.43 -5.36 10.38
C GLY A 82 3.39 -6.43 9.28
N PHE A 83 4.51 -6.76 8.63
CA PHE A 83 4.57 -7.86 7.66
C PHE A 83 4.14 -9.20 8.28
N ALA A 84 4.46 -9.44 9.56
CA ALA A 84 4.01 -10.64 10.25
C ALA A 84 2.48 -10.79 10.31
N LYS A 85 1.75 -9.67 10.37
CA LYS A 85 0.27 -9.68 10.34
C LYS A 85 -0.24 -10.00 8.93
N LEU A 86 0.37 -9.41 7.90
CA LEU A 86 0.03 -9.67 6.50
C LEU A 86 0.31 -11.13 6.11
N TRP A 87 1.45 -11.67 6.54
CA TRP A 87 1.85 -13.04 6.24
C TRP A 87 0.93 -14.10 6.88
N LYS A 88 0.39 -13.78 8.07
CA LYS A 88 -0.56 -14.61 8.80
C LYS A 88 -2.02 -14.29 8.48
N ALA A 89 -2.27 -13.30 7.63
CA ALA A 89 -3.63 -12.92 7.27
C ALA A 89 -4.30 -14.07 6.51
N ASP A 90 -5.57 -14.29 6.80
CA ASP A 90 -6.36 -15.30 6.11
C ASP A 90 -6.47 -14.89 4.62
N PRO A 91 -6.00 -15.73 3.67
CA PRO A 91 -6.10 -15.42 2.24
C PRO A 91 -7.54 -15.14 1.78
N GLU A 92 -8.54 -15.78 2.37
CA GLU A 92 -9.95 -15.57 2.05
C GLU A 92 -10.43 -14.20 2.55
N LEU A 93 -9.97 -13.80 3.73
CA LEU A 93 -10.24 -12.47 4.28
C LEU A 93 -9.58 -11.36 3.47
N GLU A 94 -8.31 -11.54 3.08
CA GLU A 94 -7.61 -10.55 2.24
C GLU A 94 -8.22 -10.44 0.84
N SER A 95 -8.68 -11.57 0.26
CA SER A 95 -9.46 -11.55 -0.98
C SER A 95 -10.78 -10.78 -0.82
N SER A 96 -11.43 -10.92 0.35
CA SER A 96 -12.66 -10.20 0.66
C SER A 96 -12.42 -8.70 0.82
N ARG A 97 -11.36 -8.30 1.55
CA ARG A 97 -10.94 -6.90 1.69
C ARG A 97 -10.63 -6.28 0.34
N MET A 98 -9.90 -7.00 -0.51
CA MET A 98 -9.61 -6.57 -1.87
C MET A 98 -10.88 -6.34 -2.69
N SER A 99 -11.90 -7.18 -2.51
CA SER A 99 -13.21 -7.00 -3.16
C SER A 99 -13.91 -5.73 -2.69
N VAL A 100 -13.82 -5.39 -1.40
CA VAL A 100 -14.33 -4.12 -0.85
C VAL A 100 -13.59 -2.93 -1.46
N LEU A 101 -12.25 -2.97 -1.52
CA LEU A 101 -11.46 -1.91 -2.16
C LEU A 101 -11.85 -1.71 -3.64
N GLN A 102 -12.01 -2.80 -4.39
CA GLN A 102 -12.44 -2.77 -5.78
C GLN A 102 -13.86 -2.20 -5.94
N PHE A 103 -14.77 -2.52 -5.04
CA PHE A 103 -16.12 -1.96 -5.02
C PHE A 103 -16.11 -0.44 -4.86
N PHE A 104 -15.37 0.10 -3.88
CA PHE A 104 -15.26 1.56 -3.72
C PHE A 104 -14.56 2.22 -4.92
N ASN A 105 -13.54 1.58 -5.48
CA ASN A 105 -12.86 2.06 -6.69
C ASN A 105 -13.78 2.08 -7.92
N HIS A 106 -14.73 1.14 -8.03
CA HIS A 106 -15.75 1.13 -9.08
C HIS A 106 -16.61 2.41 -9.07
N PHE A 107 -16.83 3.00 -7.89
CA PHE A 107 -17.52 4.29 -7.74
C PHE A 107 -16.57 5.50 -7.69
N HIS A 108 -15.32 5.34 -8.14
CA HIS A 108 -14.30 6.38 -8.17
C HIS A 108 -14.01 6.99 -6.78
N LEU A 109 -14.03 6.16 -5.74
CA LEU A 109 -13.53 6.54 -4.41
C LEU A 109 -12.08 6.06 -4.25
N PRO A 110 -11.21 6.87 -3.61
CA PRO A 110 -9.82 6.50 -3.40
C PRO A 110 -9.71 5.34 -2.42
N VAL A 111 -8.59 4.61 -2.50
CA VAL A 111 -8.29 3.45 -1.65
C VAL A 111 -8.38 3.81 -0.16
N ASP A 112 -7.89 4.99 0.24
CA ASP A 112 -7.93 5.44 1.64
C ASP A 112 -9.36 5.51 2.20
N VAL A 113 -10.35 5.92 1.38
CA VAL A 113 -11.75 5.92 1.80
C VAL A 113 -12.22 4.49 2.05
N ALA A 114 -11.88 3.56 1.17
CA ALA A 114 -12.27 2.16 1.31
C ALA A 114 -11.58 1.49 2.52
N CYS A 115 -10.31 1.84 2.79
CA CYS A 115 -9.59 1.37 3.97
C CYS A 115 -10.31 1.73 5.27
N ASN A 116 -10.88 2.93 5.38
CA ASN A 116 -11.65 3.33 6.58
C ASN A 116 -12.81 2.37 6.88
N PHE A 117 -13.46 1.79 5.87
CA PHE A 117 -14.50 0.79 6.08
C PHE A 117 -13.91 -0.54 6.53
N THR A 118 -12.85 -1.01 5.87
CA THR A 118 -12.22 -2.29 6.24
C THR A 118 -11.58 -2.24 7.62
N ASP A 119 -11.02 -1.09 8.01
CA ASP A 119 -10.39 -0.89 9.30
C ASP A 119 -11.42 -0.75 10.42
N ALA A 120 -12.64 -0.31 10.09
CA ALA A 120 -13.81 -0.36 10.98
C ALA A 120 -14.47 -1.76 11.05
N GLY A 121 -13.91 -2.77 10.39
CA GLY A 121 -14.39 -4.15 10.42
C GLY A 121 -15.42 -4.52 9.34
N PHE A 122 -15.64 -3.66 8.34
CA PHE A 122 -16.47 -3.95 7.18
C PHE A 122 -15.61 -4.47 6.02
N ASP A 123 -14.99 -5.62 6.24
CA ASP A 123 -13.97 -6.25 5.39
C ASP A 123 -14.54 -7.15 4.27
N THR A 124 -15.85 -7.40 4.25
CA THR A 124 -16.54 -8.14 3.20
C THR A 124 -17.67 -7.33 2.56
N LEU A 125 -18.00 -7.60 1.30
CA LEU A 125 -19.17 -6.97 0.65
C LEU A 125 -20.47 -7.25 1.40
N ASP A 126 -20.57 -8.40 2.07
CA ASP A 126 -21.75 -8.75 2.86
C ASP A 126 -21.87 -7.88 4.12
N THR A 127 -20.75 -7.61 4.80
CA THR A 127 -20.72 -6.65 5.92
C THR A 127 -21.01 -5.21 5.44
N ILE A 128 -20.50 -4.82 4.27
CA ILE A 128 -20.79 -3.51 3.67
C ILE A 128 -22.29 -3.33 3.40
N MET A 129 -23.01 -4.36 2.95
CA MET A 129 -24.46 -4.30 2.73
C MET A 129 -25.29 -4.12 4.00
N THR A 130 -24.71 -4.31 5.18
CA THR A 130 -25.42 -4.09 6.47
C THR A 130 -25.41 -2.63 6.90
N LEU A 131 -24.55 -1.81 6.30
CA LEU A 131 -24.41 -0.39 6.60
C LEU A 131 -25.60 0.42 6.09
N ASN A 132 -25.87 1.52 6.79
CA ASN A 132 -26.84 2.52 6.39
C ASN A 132 -26.22 3.92 6.46
N LYS A 133 -27.00 4.96 6.14
CA LYS A 133 -26.52 6.35 6.11
C LYS A 133 -25.98 6.86 7.46
N ASP A 134 -26.49 6.33 8.58
CA ASP A 134 -26.04 6.73 9.92
C ASP A 134 -24.66 6.13 10.22
N SER A 135 -24.43 4.86 9.81
CA SER A 135 -23.12 4.20 9.94
C SER A 135 -21.99 4.93 9.21
N ILE A 136 -22.30 5.69 8.14
CA ILE A 136 -21.29 6.44 7.38
C ILE A 136 -20.66 7.55 8.23
N ALA A 137 -21.47 8.25 9.03
CA ALA A 137 -20.97 9.30 9.92
C ALA A 137 -20.10 8.70 11.03
N GLU A 138 -20.52 7.57 11.60
CA GLU A 138 -19.77 6.85 12.64
C GLU A 138 -18.41 6.35 12.12
N ILE A 139 -18.34 5.84 10.88
CA ILE A 139 -17.09 5.37 10.27
C ILE A 139 -16.15 6.55 9.99
N GLU A 140 -16.66 7.68 9.51
CA GLU A 140 -15.84 8.88 9.30
C GLU A 140 -15.24 9.38 10.62
N GLU A 141 -16.04 9.43 11.69
CA GLU A 141 -15.58 9.82 13.03
C GLU A 141 -14.57 8.82 13.60
N TYR A 142 -14.87 7.52 13.55
CA TYR A 142 -13.99 6.46 14.06
C TYR A 142 -12.62 6.46 13.35
N SER A 143 -12.61 6.66 12.04
CA SER A 143 -11.37 6.70 11.25
C SER A 143 -10.59 8.01 11.41
N GLY A 144 -11.15 9.02 12.09
CA GLY A 144 -10.55 10.36 12.17
C GLY A 144 -10.42 11.03 10.79
N ALA A 145 -11.18 10.58 9.80
CA ALA A 145 -11.08 11.05 8.44
C ALA A 145 -11.87 12.35 8.24
N GLN A 146 -11.40 13.16 7.31
CA GLN A 146 -12.16 14.30 6.79
C GLN A 146 -12.38 14.09 5.30
N TRP A 147 -13.46 13.41 4.94
CA TRP A 147 -13.75 13.16 3.54
C TRP A 147 -14.18 14.43 2.84
N LEU A 148 -13.61 14.66 1.64
CA LEU A 148 -13.99 15.79 0.80
C LEU A 148 -15.49 15.72 0.46
N PRO A 149 -16.18 16.86 0.28
CA PRO A 149 -17.62 16.88 -0.02
C PRO A 149 -18.02 15.99 -1.19
N GLY A 150 -17.21 15.92 -2.25
CA GLY A 150 -17.46 15.04 -3.40
C GLY A 150 -17.38 13.55 -3.07
N HIS A 151 -16.47 13.14 -2.18
CA HIS A 151 -16.41 11.77 -1.70
C HIS A 151 -17.65 11.44 -0.86
N LYS A 152 -18.05 12.35 0.04
CA LYS A 152 -19.27 12.18 0.83
C LYS A 152 -20.49 11.97 -0.06
N VAL A 153 -20.69 12.81 -1.07
CA VAL A 153 -21.83 12.67 -2.01
C VAL A 153 -21.83 11.30 -2.68
N ARG A 154 -20.68 10.81 -3.16
CA ARG A 154 -20.59 9.47 -3.76
C ARG A 154 -20.89 8.37 -2.76
N ILE A 155 -20.31 8.44 -1.56
CA ILE A 155 -20.57 7.47 -0.49
C ILE A 155 -22.07 7.44 -0.18
N TYR A 156 -22.69 8.59 0.11
CA TYR A 156 -24.12 8.64 0.39
C TYR A 156 -24.98 8.10 -0.75
N ALA A 157 -24.63 8.37 -2.02
CA ALA A 157 -25.32 7.82 -3.18
C ALA A 157 -25.18 6.30 -3.29
N ILE A 158 -24.00 5.75 -3.00
CA ILE A 158 -23.78 4.28 -2.96
C ILE A 158 -24.68 3.65 -1.90
N PHE A 159 -24.79 4.28 -0.72
CA PHE A 159 -25.55 3.75 0.41
C PHE A 159 -27.06 4.09 0.38
N GLU A 160 -27.56 4.75 -0.68
CA GLU A 160 -29.02 4.85 -0.91
C GLU A 160 -29.64 3.52 -1.29
N ASP A 161 -28.93 2.71 -2.07
CA ASP A 161 -29.33 1.37 -2.45
C ASP A 161 -28.11 0.43 -2.49
N ILE A 162 -27.50 0.24 -1.31
CA ILE A 162 -26.25 -0.51 -1.18
C ILE A 162 -26.36 -1.94 -1.70
N LYS A 163 -27.51 -2.58 -1.49
CA LYS A 163 -27.76 -3.97 -1.93
C LYS A 163 -27.70 -4.06 -3.44
N LYS A 164 -28.45 -3.20 -4.14
CA LYS A 164 -28.43 -3.15 -5.59
C LYS A 164 -27.03 -2.83 -6.12
N ASN A 165 -26.35 -1.84 -5.54
CA ASN A 165 -25.01 -1.44 -5.99
C ASN A 165 -23.98 -2.57 -5.84
N VAL A 166 -24.05 -3.35 -4.75
CA VAL A 166 -23.19 -4.52 -4.54
C VAL A 166 -23.55 -5.65 -5.51
N GLU A 167 -24.83 -5.91 -5.76
CA GLU A 167 -25.27 -6.91 -6.74
C GLU A 167 -24.84 -6.56 -8.17
N ASP A 168 -25.00 -5.29 -8.56
CA ASP A 168 -24.58 -4.77 -9.86
C ASP A 168 -23.07 -4.91 -10.04
N PHE A 169 -22.27 -4.54 -9.02
CA PHE A 169 -20.83 -4.74 -9.00
C PHE A 169 -20.43 -6.22 -9.14
N LYS A 170 -21.05 -7.12 -8.36
CA LYS A 170 -20.79 -8.58 -8.43
C LYS A 170 -21.09 -9.12 -9.83
N ARG A 171 -22.18 -8.68 -10.46
CA ARG A 171 -22.57 -9.08 -11.82
C ARG A 171 -21.58 -8.61 -12.87
N GLU A 172 -21.09 -7.38 -12.76
CA GLU A 172 -20.10 -6.82 -13.69
C GLU A 172 -18.73 -7.49 -13.55
N ALA A 173 -18.29 -7.77 -12.32
CA ALA A 173 -17.05 -8.49 -12.05
C ALA A 173 -17.06 -9.91 -12.67
N GLN A 174 -18.19 -10.61 -12.59
CA GLN A 174 -18.37 -11.92 -13.22
C GLN A 174 -18.35 -11.85 -14.76
N ALA A 175 -18.88 -10.77 -15.34
CA ALA A 175 -18.87 -10.56 -16.79
C ALA A 175 -17.47 -10.23 -17.35
N GLN A 176 -16.59 -9.66 -16.52
CA GLN A 176 -15.22 -9.27 -16.89
C GLN A 176 -14.15 -10.34 -16.57
N ALA A 177 -14.50 -11.39 -15.84
CA ALA A 177 -13.62 -12.51 -15.60
C ALA A 177 -13.25 -13.19 -16.94
N PRO A 178 -11.95 -13.37 -17.26
CA PRO A 178 -11.55 -13.94 -18.54
C PRO A 178 -12.14 -15.33 -18.71
N ARG A 179 -12.73 -15.60 -19.88
CA ARG A 179 -13.14 -16.94 -20.36
C ARG A 179 -11.91 -17.81 -20.64
N LEU A 180 -11.09 -18.06 -19.62
CA LEU A 180 -9.97 -19.01 -19.68
C LEU A 180 -10.35 -20.27 -18.90
N ALA A 181 -11.41 -20.93 -19.36
CA ALA A 181 -11.77 -22.30 -19.02
C ALA A 181 -12.77 -22.82 -20.06
N MET A 182 -12.31 -23.00 -21.30
CA MET A 182 -12.86 -23.98 -22.24
C MET A 182 -11.70 -24.71 -22.89
#